data_AF-A0A7C2PTV5-F1
#
_entry.id   AF-A0A7C2PTV5-F1
#
_cell.length_a   1.000
_cell.length_b   1.000
_cell.length_c   1.000
_cell.angle_alpha   90.00
_cell.angle_beta   90.00
_cell.angle_gamma   90.00
#
_symmetry.space_group_name_H-M   'P 1'
#
loop_
_entity.id
_entity.type
_entity.pdbx_description
1 polymer ?
#
loop_
_entity_poly.entity_id
_entity_poly.type
_entity_poly.pdbx_seq_one_letter_code
_entity_poly.pdbx_strand_id
1 'polypeptide(L)'
;MAMLDYIVIGLLALLVLVLLGLIRENRKLKKANSILNEVLETKNSTIANLEASRVAVKEVIENFSVSDEVMAGIEAGESREEISHRLGIPVSRIELIVKFDKIKKEQTEVLESI
;
A
#
# COMPACT_ATOMS: atom_id res chain seq x y z
N MET A 1 -31.60 -6.19 63.46
CA MET A 1 -31.72 -6.29 61.99
C MET A 1 -32.77 -7.34 61.69
N ALA A 2 -33.74 -7.01 60.85
CA ALA A 2 -34.80 -7.93 60.47
C ALA A 2 -34.25 -9.03 59.54
N MET A 3 -34.89 -10.19 59.51
CA MET A 3 -34.56 -11.28 58.57
C MET A 3 -34.53 -10.80 57.10
N LEU A 4 -35.34 -9.80 56.78
CA LEU A 4 -35.42 -9.16 55.47
C LEU A 4 -34.14 -8.39 55.11
N ASP A 5 -33.45 -7.79 56.09
CA ASP A 5 -32.20 -7.05 55.87
C ASP A 5 -31.08 -8.00 55.41
N TYR A 6 -31.00 -9.20 55.98
CA TYR A 6 -29.99 -10.21 55.60
C TYR A 6 -30.21 -10.75 54.18
N ILE A 7 -31.47 -10.91 53.76
CA ILE A 7 -31.83 -11.35 52.40
C ILE A 7 -31.42 -10.27 51.38
N VAL A 8 -31.70 -9.01 51.68
CA VAL A 8 -31.33 -7.87 50.81
C VAL A 8 -29.81 -7.76 50.66
N ILE A 9 -29.06 -7.91 51.75
CA ILE A 9 -27.58 -7.88 51.73
C ILE A 9 -27.02 -9.04 50.90
N GLY A 10 -27.59 -10.24 51.02
CA GLY A 10 -27.17 -11.41 50.22
C GLY A 10 -27.38 -11.21 48.71
N LEU A 11 -28.54 -10.66 48.33
CA LEU A 11 -28.84 -10.30 46.94
C LEU A 11 -27.90 -9.22 46.40
N LEU A 12 -27.58 -8.20 47.21
CA LEU A 12 -26.63 -7.15 46.86
C LEU A 12 -25.21 -7.72 46.63
N ALA A 13 -24.75 -8.62 47.51
CA ALA A 13 -23.45 -9.28 47.35
C ALA A 13 -23.39 -10.13 46.07
N LEU A 14 -24.46 -10.87 45.76
CA LEU A 14 -24.57 -11.63 44.51
C LEU A 14 -24.51 -10.71 43.29
N LEU A 15 -25.25 -9.59 43.32
CA LEU A 15 -25.26 -8.62 42.23
C LEU A 15 -23.86 -8.04 41.98
N VAL A 16 -23.13 -7.70 43.05
CA VAL A 16 -21.75 -7.20 42.95
C VAL A 16 -20.82 -8.23 42.31
N LEU A 17 -20.96 -9.52 42.67
CA LEU A 17 -20.16 -10.60 42.05
C LEU A 17 -20.44 -10.74 40.55
N VAL A 18 -21.72 -10.68 40.15
CA VAL A 18 -22.12 -10.73 38.74
C VAL A 18 -21.56 -9.54 37.96
N LEU A 19 -21.68 -8.33 38.50
CA LEU A 19 -21.16 -7.11 37.88
C LEU A 19 -19.62 -7.16 37.73
N LEU A 20 -18.91 -7.68 38.72
CA LEU A 20 -17.45 -7.87 38.63
C LEU A 20 -17.05 -8.87 37.53
N GLY A 21 -17.83 -9.94 37.35
CA GLY A 21 -17.64 -10.90 36.26
C GLY A 21 -17.78 -10.23 34.89
N LEU A 22 -18.89 -9.52 34.69
CA LEU A 22 -19.19 -8.78 33.46
C LEU A 22 -18.10 -7.73 33.14
N ILE A 23 -17.63 -6.98 34.13
CA ILE A 23 -16.56 -5.99 33.95
C ILE A 23 -15.25 -6.66 33.49
N ARG A 24 -14.91 -7.84 34.05
CA ARG A 24 -13.69 -8.57 33.67
C ARG A 24 -13.75 -9.04 32.21
N GLU A 25 -14.87 -9.62 31.79
CA GLU A 25 -15.04 -10.08 30.41
C GLU A 25 -15.07 -8.92 29.43
N ASN A 26 -15.78 -7.84 29.75
CA ASN A 26 -15.86 -6.66 28.91
C ASN A 26 -14.47 -6.01 28.73
N ARG A 27 -13.64 -5.99 29.78
CA ARG A 27 -12.23 -5.57 29.67
C ARG A 27 -11.39 -6.47 28.75
N LYS A 28 -11.60 -7.79 28.78
CA LYS A 28 -10.91 -8.72 27.87
C LYS A 28 -11.32 -8.49 26.42
N LEU A 29 -12.62 -8.36 26.17
CA LEU A 29 -13.17 -8.06 24.84
C LEU A 29 -12.63 -6.73 24.30
N LYS A 30 -12.58 -5.69 25.14
CA LYS A 30 -12.00 -4.39 24.75
C LYS A 30 -10.53 -4.49 24.35
N LYS A 31 -9.73 -5.29 25.07
CA LYS A 31 -8.31 -5.53 24.71
C LYS A 31 -8.18 -6.27 23.39
N ALA A 32 -8.95 -7.35 23.21
CA ALA A 32 -8.94 -8.12 21.96
C ALA A 32 -9.31 -7.25 20.76
N ASN A 33 -10.31 -6.38 20.92
CA ASN A 33 -10.75 -5.48 19.86
C ASN A 33 -9.69 -4.40 19.52
N SER A 34 -8.98 -3.89 20.53
CA SER A 34 -7.86 -2.97 20.30
C SER A 34 -6.74 -3.61 19.49
N ILE A 35 -6.35 -4.84 19.83
CA ILE A 35 -5.30 -5.57 19.10
C ILE A 35 -5.75 -5.86 17.66
N LEU A 36 -7.02 -6.23 17.47
CA LEU A 36 -7.56 -6.50 16.14
C LEU A 36 -7.56 -5.25 15.26
N ASN A 37 -7.88 -4.08 15.83
CA ASN A 37 -7.81 -2.80 15.12
C ASN A 37 -6.38 -2.44 14.74
N GLU A 38 -5.40 -2.66 15.61
CA GLU A 38 -3.99 -2.40 15.32
C GLU A 38 -3.46 -3.32 14.20
N VAL A 39 -3.88 -4.59 14.19
CA VAL A 39 -3.56 -5.54 13.10
C VAL A 39 -4.23 -5.12 11.79
N LEU A 40 -5.47 -4.63 11.84
CA LEU A 40 -6.17 -4.11 10.67
C LEU A 40 -5.48 -2.87 10.10
N GLU A 41 -5.07 -1.94 10.95
CA GLU A 41 -4.37 -0.71 10.56
C GLU A 41 -3.02 -1.01 9.91
N THR A 42 -2.21 -1.88 10.52
CA THR A 42 -0.92 -2.30 9.95
C THR A 42 -1.09 -3.05 8.63
N LYS A 43 -2.09 -3.92 8.50
CA LYS A 43 -2.40 -4.59 7.23
C LYS A 43 -2.90 -3.62 6.16
N ASN A 44 -3.78 -2.68 6.50
CA ASN A 44 -4.27 -1.67 5.56
C ASN A 44 -3.14 -0.76 5.07
N SER A 45 -2.24 -0.34 5.96
CA SER A 45 -1.04 0.43 5.59
C SER A 45 -0.12 -0.37 4.66
N THR A 46 0.07 -1.66 4.94
CA THR A 46 0.87 -2.54 4.08
C THR A 46 0.23 -2.74 2.70
N ILE A 47 -1.10 -2.92 2.65
CA ILE A 47 -1.84 -3.04 1.38
C ILE A 47 -1.73 -1.75 0.58
N ALA A 48 -1.94 -0.59 1.20
CA ALA A 48 -1.81 0.69 0.52
C ALA A 48 -0.39 0.91 -0.04
N ASN A 49 0.64 0.52 0.71
CA ASN A 49 2.03 0.58 0.25
C ASN A 49 2.31 -0.38 -0.90
N LEU A 50 1.78 -1.61 -0.84
CA LEU A 50 1.91 -2.58 -1.93
C LEU A 50 1.13 -2.15 -3.18
N GLU A 51 -0.03 -1.51 -3.04
CA GLU A 51 -0.78 -0.93 -4.15
C GLU A 51 -0.01 0.22 -4.79
N ALA A 52 0.54 1.15 -3.99
CA ALA A 52 1.41 2.21 -4.49
C ALA A 52 2.64 1.64 -5.23
N SER A 53 3.26 0.61 -4.66
CA SER A 53 4.39 -0.09 -5.28
C SER A 53 3.98 -0.80 -6.58
N ARG A 54 2.80 -1.42 -6.64
CA ARG A 54 2.28 -2.06 -7.86
C ARG A 54 2.00 -1.04 -8.96
N VAL A 55 1.46 0.13 -8.62
CA VAL A 55 1.23 1.22 -9.58
C VAL A 55 2.57 1.70 -10.14
N ALA A 56 3.57 1.93 -9.29
CA ALA A 56 4.91 2.32 -9.71
C ALA A 56 5.57 1.24 -10.61
N VAL A 57 5.47 -0.04 -10.24
CA VAL A 57 6.03 -1.15 -11.03
C VAL A 57 5.29 -1.30 -12.37
N LYS A 58 3.96 -1.10 -12.40
CA LYS A 58 3.19 -1.15 -13.65
C LYS A 58 3.58 -0.01 -14.59
N GLU A 59 3.75 1.20 -14.09
CA GLU A 59 4.22 2.35 -14.88
C GLU A 59 5.63 2.11 -15.44
N VAL A 60 6.51 1.51 -14.63
CA VAL A 60 7.86 1.11 -15.06
C VAL A 60 7.80 0.04 -16.15
N ILE A 61 7.05 -1.05 -15.96
CA ILE A 61 6.94 -2.14 -16.95
C ILE A 61 6.33 -1.63 -18.25
N GLU A 62 5.26 -0.83 -18.18
CA GLU A 62 4.65 -0.26 -19.37
C GLU A 62 5.65 0.63 -20.12
N ASN A 63 6.45 1.44 -19.42
CA ASN A 63 7.45 2.30 -20.04
C ASN A 63 8.63 1.53 -20.64
N PHE A 64 9.06 0.44 -20.01
CA PHE A 64 10.13 -0.42 -20.56
C PHE A 64 9.66 -1.26 -21.75
N SER A 65 8.39 -1.71 -21.76
CA SER A 65 7.89 -2.62 -22.80
C SER A 65 8.01 -2.10 -24.23
N VAL A 66 7.94 -0.77 -24.41
CA VAL A 66 8.02 -0.11 -25.73
C VAL A 66 9.34 0.64 -25.93
N SER A 67 10.24 0.62 -24.94
CA SER A 67 11.48 1.40 -24.96
C SER A 67 12.40 0.98 -26.10
N ASP A 68 12.60 -0.32 -26.28
CA ASP A 68 13.47 -0.86 -27.33
C ASP A 68 12.92 -0.57 -28.73
N GLU A 69 11.60 -0.67 -28.90
CA GLU A 69 10.92 -0.39 -30.18
C GLU A 69 10.94 1.09 -30.54
N VAL A 70 10.85 1.98 -29.54
CA VAL A 70 11.01 3.43 -29.72
C VAL A 70 12.44 3.76 -30.13
N MET A 71 13.44 3.20 -29.45
CA MET A 71 14.85 3.46 -29.79
C MET A 71 15.21 2.92 -31.18
N ALA A 72 14.70 1.73 -31.55
CA ALA A 72 14.87 1.18 -32.90
C ALA A 72 14.25 2.07 -33.99
N GLY A 73 13.07 2.66 -33.74
CA GLY A 73 12.46 3.61 -34.67
C GLY A 73 13.27 4.88 -34.85
N ILE A 74 13.81 5.43 -33.76
CA ILE A 74 14.68 6.62 -33.80
C ILE A 74 15.99 6.32 -34.55
N GLU A 75 16.60 5.16 -34.32
CA GLU A 75 17.81 4.71 -35.02
C GLU A 75 17.56 4.47 -36.52
N ALA A 76 16.37 4.00 -36.88
CA ALA A 76 15.92 3.87 -38.27
C ALA A 76 15.61 5.22 -38.95
N GLY A 77 15.63 6.33 -38.21
CA GLY A 77 15.35 7.68 -38.72
C GLY A 77 13.87 8.04 -38.79
N GLU A 78 12.98 7.27 -38.16
CA GLU A 78 11.55 7.58 -38.06
C GLU A 78 11.34 8.86 -37.22
N SER A 79 10.35 9.67 -37.62
CA SER A 79 9.91 10.80 -36.81
C SER A 79 9.15 10.34 -35.56
N ARG A 80 9.11 11.19 -34.52
CA ARG A 80 8.43 10.84 -33.25
C ARG A 80 6.93 10.66 -33.45
N GLU A 81 6.36 11.36 -34.41
CA GLU A 81 4.97 11.30 -34.83
C GLU A 81 4.64 9.95 -35.50
N GLU A 82 5.53 9.45 -36.36
CA GLU A 82 5.39 8.14 -37.00
C GLU A 82 5.47 7.00 -35.97
N ILE A 83 6.43 7.07 -35.05
CA ILE A 83 6.58 6.10 -33.96
C ILE A 83 5.34 6.14 -33.04
N SER A 84 4.82 7.33 -32.75
CA SER A 84 3.61 7.52 -31.93
C SER A 84 2.39 6.84 -32.57
N HIS A 85 2.22 7.02 -33.89
CA HIS A 85 1.13 6.40 -34.63
C HIS A 85 1.30 4.88 -34.75
N ARG A 86 2.52 4.38 -34.97
CA ARG A 86 2.83 2.95 -35.10
C ARG A 86 2.64 2.19 -33.79
N LEU A 87 3.10 2.75 -32.67
CA LEU A 87 3.09 2.10 -31.37
C LEU A 87 1.85 2.44 -30.52
N GLY A 88 0.98 3.35 -30.99
CA GLY A 88 -0.22 3.75 -30.28
C GLY A 88 0.06 4.46 -28.95
N ILE A 89 1.24 5.05 -28.80
CA ILE A 89 1.67 5.76 -27.58
C ILE A 89 1.78 7.27 -27.84
N PRO A 90 1.50 8.14 -26.85
CA PRO A 90 1.63 9.58 -27.03
C PRO A 90 3.07 10.02 -27.32
N VAL A 91 3.24 11.07 -28.14
CA VAL A 91 4.57 11.67 -28.44
C VAL A 91 5.32 12.08 -27.16
N SER A 92 4.62 12.58 -26.14
CA SER A 92 5.20 12.93 -24.84
C SER A 92 5.87 11.74 -24.14
N ARG A 93 5.35 10.53 -24.35
CA ARG A 93 5.91 9.28 -23.80
C ARG A 93 7.19 8.88 -24.53
N ILE A 94 7.22 9.05 -25.85
CA ILE A 94 8.42 8.83 -26.68
C ILE A 94 9.55 9.75 -26.24
N GLU A 95 9.27 11.03 -25.98
CA GLU A 95 10.27 11.97 -25.47
C GLU A 95 10.85 11.56 -24.12
N LEU A 96 10.00 11.06 -23.21
CA LEU A 96 10.44 10.57 -21.90
C LEU A 96 11.38 9.36 -22.04
N ILE A 97 11.03 8.41 -22.91
CA ILE A 97 11.86 7.22 -23.18
C ILE A 97 13.24 7.64 -23.71
N VAL A 98 13.28 8.53 -24.71
CA VAL A 98 14.54 9.02 -25.29
C VAL A 98 15.40 9.77 -24.25
N LYS A 99 14.78 10.58 -23.39
CA LYS A 99 15.50 11.28 -22.30
C LYS A 99 16.07 10.29 -21.28
N PHE A 100 15.31 9.26 -20.90
CA PHE A 100 15.76 8.23 -19.98
C PHE A 100 16.95 7.44 -20.55
N ASP A 101 16.90 7.05 -21.81
CA ASP A 101 18.01 6.34 -22.48
C ASP A 101 19.29 7.19 -22.51
N LYS A 102 19.15 8.49 -22.80
CA LYS A 102 20.28 9.42 -22.78
C LYS A 102 20.93 9.52 -21.39
N ILE A 103 20.13 9.66 -20.34
CA ILE A 103 20.63 9.70 -18.95
C ILE A 103 21.32 8.39 -18.59
N LYS A 104 20.78 7.25 -19.01
CA LYS A 104 21.36 5.93 -18.77
C LYS A 104 22.74 5.80 -19.43
N LYS A 105 22.89 6.25 -20.68
CA LYS A 105 24.18 6.25 -21.39
C LYS A 105 25.19 7.16 -20.69
N GLU A 106 24.79 8.39 -20.35
CA GLU A 106 25.66 9.34 -19.63
C GLU A 106 26.13 8.79 -18.28
N GLN A 107 25.27 8.14 -17.49
CA GLN A 107 25.69 7.53 -16.21
C GLN A 107 26.62 6.33 -16.39
N THR A 108 26.41 5.54 -17.45
CA THR A 108 27.24 4.37 -17.75
C THR A 108 28.65 4.79 -18.18
N GLU A 109 28.76 5.82 -19.03
CA GLU A 109 30.05 6.39 -19.45
C GLU A 109 30.84 7.01 -18.28
N VAL A 110 30.15 7.67 -17.33
CA VAL A 110 30.79 8.21 -16.13
C VAL A 110 31.35 7.09 -15.24
N LEU A 111 30.61 5.99 -15.07
CA LEU A 111 31.05 4.83 -14.27
C LEU A 111 32.24 4.08 -14.91
N GLU A 112 32.35 4.05 -16.23
CA GLU A 112 33.47 3.44 -16.95
C GLU A 112 34.72 4.35 -17.03
N SER A 113 34.59 5.63 -16.66
CA SER A 113 35.68 6.62 -16.67
C SER A 113 36.43 6.77 -15.32
N ILE A 114 36.04 5.99 -14.30
CA ILE A 114 36.63 5.95 -12.94
C ILE A 114 37.42 4.65 -12.77
#